data_AF-A0A1J4KEW6-F1
#
_entry.id   AF-A0A1J4KEW6-F1
#
_cell.length_a   1.000
_cell.length_b   1.000
_cell.length_c   1.000
_cell.angle_alpha   90.00
_cell.angle_beta   90.00
_cell.angle_gamma   90.00
#
_symmetry.space_group_name_H-M   'P 1'
#
loop_
_entity.id
_entity.type
_entity.pdbx_description
1 polymer ?
#
loop_
_entity_poly.entity_id
_entity_poly.type
_entity_poly.pdbx_seq_one_letter_code
_entity_poly.pdbx_strand_id
1 'polypeptide(L)'
;MFFQKEVRLISIQYLIIENRMEIECQTDNKHLSIQNNANSRGKQKFCVKILQLLRITLNDEKKIPEIGLAWCDDGFHFICNSQILGKYLNLKANSINTNFRAHSFQIGNATADDIKKTFGNLPDYRNWKMRHNINYAFNSSSSDNDAENIPCTEKQKNGLEIVTTLNSIFPPITVRLLKNEANPLHQIEVLIAPVKFSQVWKHSFLSQATSDWMRFAGTSSAVNSSNIINSIINFADPRLDENSAIIVEKNLSYFLKYSNCSSQSVSNVNFIDYLKLSLRFGFLNRIAHTILELSNFDSNSSSSSNTSVSFAPWFVPSAEQVFANDILNRTSLDWVIKLAGSAPNMYSILRKSEHNVISSHITFNPMPMKPDLRLSIEAAGGNNLSEESWEPFLSNVLGLKIPTTQTPVINHQSVEHVPMDQFLKTNPEQSANTYVQADPIQNSSTENTASNHSNIDDDIFISPVPPEFSLSQMYTSGLSEGQWSQTVHTGMTPDLFGSQSIHSGLSPDL
;
A
#
# COMPACT_ATOMS: atom_id res chain seq x y z
N MET A 1 0.52 26.58 -4.53
CA MET A 1 1.52 25.66 -3.92
C MET A 1 2.29 26.25 -2.74
N PHE A 2 2.76 27.51 -2.76
CA PHE A 2 3.45 28.11 -1.59
C PHE A 2 2.60 28.18 -0.32
N PHE A 3 1.32 28.54 -0.45
CA PHE A 3 0.38 28.63 0.69
C PHE A 3 0.13 27.29 1.41
N GLN A 4 0.16 26.16 0.71
CA GLN A 4 -0.11 24.85 1.31
C GLN A 4 1.06 24.34 2.16
N LYS A 5 2.28 24.82 1.84
CA LYS A 5 3.49 24.51 2.59
C LYS A 5 3.58 25.34 3.88
N GLU A 6 3.15 26.60 3.85
CA GLU A 6 3.05 27.45 5.04
C GLU A 6 1.97 26.96 6.01
N VAL A 7 0.81 26.53 5.52
CA VAL A 7 -0.27 26.00 6.39
C VAL A 7 0.17 24.72 7.12
N ARG A 8 0.92 23.83 6.47
CA ARG A 8 1.48 22.63 7.12
C ARG A 8 2.55 22.97 8.17
N LEU A 9 3.41 23.95 7.91
CA LEU A 9 4.42 24.42 8.88
C LEU A 9 3.76 25.05 10.10
N ILE A 10 2.69 25.84 9.90
CA ILE A 10 1.91 26.45 10.99
C ILE A 10 1.22 25.36 11.82
N SER A 11 0.65 24.34 11.18
CA SER A 11 -0.05 23.26 11.90
C SER A 11 0.90 22.39 12.74
N ILE A 12 2.13 22.15 12.26
CA ILE A 12 3.18 21.45 13.03
C ILE A 12 3.67 22.34 14.17
N GLN A 13 3.87 23.65 13.93
CA GLN A 13 4.22 24.58 15.00
C GLN A 13 3.12 24.66 16.07
N TYR A 14 1.84 24.62 15.71
CA TYR A 14 0.73 24.64 16.66
C TYR A 14 0.70 23.37 17.52
N LEU A 15 0.91 22.19 16.90
CA LEU A 15 1.00 20.93 17.62
C LEU A 15 2.21 20.88 18.57
N ILE A 16 3.33 21.49 18.16
CA ILE A 16 4.53 21.64 19.00
C ILE A 16 4.25 22.60 20.16
N ILE A 17 3.53 23.70 19.93
CA ILE A 17 3.19 24.70 20.96
C ILE A 17 2.18 24.16 21.99
N GLU A 18 1.13 23.44 21.56
CA GLU A 18 0.18 22.81 22.50
C GLU A 18 0.89 21.78 23.40
N ASN A 19 1.73 20.92 22.82
CA ASN A 19 2.53 19.97 23.60
C ASN A 19 3.55 20.68 24.51
N ARG A 20 4.10 21.82 24.09
CA ARG A 20 5.03 22.63 24.90
C ARG A 20 4.35 23.19 26.16
N MET A 21 3.10 23.66 26.06
CA MET A 21 2.38 24.20 27.22
C MET A 21 1.96 23.13 28.25
N GLU A 22 1.60 21.92 27.82
CA GLU A 22 1.32 20.82 28.76
C GLU A 22 2.58 20.34 29.50
N ILE A 23 3.75 20.43 28.85
CA ILE A 23 5.01 19.92 29.41
C ILE A 23 5.69 20.94 30.34
N GLU A 24 5.67 22.24 30.02
CA GLU A 24 6.30 23.30 30.84
C GLU A 24 5.71 23.36 32.27
N CYS A 25 4.47 22.91 32.49
CA CYS A 25 3.86 22.83 33.81
C CYS A 25 4.45 21.71 34.72
N GLN A 26 5.32 20.82 34.20
CA GLN A 26 5.86 19.68 34.95
C GLN A 26 7.40 19.62 35.06
N THR A 27 8.16 20.44 34.32
CA THR A 27 9.60 20.17 34.07
C THR A 27 10.60 20.81 35.03
N ASP A 28 10.26 21.89 35.72
CA ASP A 28 11.30 22.68 36.42
C ASP A 28 11.85 22.02 37.71
N ASN A 29 11.17 21.02 38.26
CA ASN A 29 11.63 20.29 39.46
C ASN A 29 12.18 18.87 39.18
N LYS A 30 12.17 18.37 37.93
CA LYS A 30 12.58 16.98 37.62
C LYS A 30 14.04 16.81 37.18
N HIS A 31 14.71 17.86 36.70
CA HIS A 31 16.02 17.75 36.06
C HIS A 31 17.14 17.24 36.99
N LEU A 32 17.08 17.53 38.30
CA LEU A 32 18.02 16.97 39.29
C LEU A 32 17.63 15.57 39.80
N SER A 33 16.41 15.09 39.52
CA SER A 33 15.91 13.83 40.08
C SER A 33 16.33 12.58 39.30
N ILE A 34 16.70 12.71 38.01
CA ILE A 34 17.05 11.56 37.16
C ILE A 34 18.44 10.99 37.53
N GLN A 35 19.37 11.83 38.00
CA GLN A 35 20.70 11.36 38.42
C GLN A 35 20.78 10.96 39.89
N ASN A 36 19.92 11.50 40.78
CA ASN A 36 20.11 11.37 42.22
C ASN A 36 19.15 10.40 42.96
N ASN A 37 18.17 9.79 42.28
CA ASN A 37 17.14 8.96 42.93
C ASN A 37 17.35 7.43 42.76
N ALA A 38 18.61 6.98 42.71
CA ALA A 38 18.99 5.61 42.35
C ALA A 38 18.69 4.52 43.41
N ASN A 39 18.21 4.86 44.61
CA ASN A 39 18.27 3.94 45.75
C ASN A 39 16.94 3.32 46.24
N SER A 40 15.74 3.60 45.66
CA SER A 40 14.53 2.88 46.15
C SER A 40 13.31 2.78 45.23
N ARG A 41 13.31 3.31 44.00
CA ARG A 41 12.19 3.14 43.06
C ARG A 41 12.63 2.26 41.89
N GLY A 42 11.77 1.32 41.48
CA GLY A 42 12.07 0.29 40.49
C GLY A 42 12.86 0.83 39.29
N LYS A 43 13.88 0.07 38.85
CA LYS A 43 14.75 0.47 37.73
C LYS A 43 13.88 0.73 36.49
N GLN A 44 13.69 2.00 36.17
CA GLN A 44 12.96 2.44 34.98
C GLN A 44 13.52 1.77 33.71
N LYS A 45 12.63 1.30 32.83
CA LYS A 45 13.03 0.63 31.58
C LYS A 45 13.82 1.57 30.67
N PHE A 46 14.69 0.97 29.85
CA PHE A 46 15.54 1.70 28.91
C PHE A 46 14.73 2.57 27.95
N CYS A 47 13.67 2.04 27.33
CA CYS A 47 12.82 2.78 26.39
C CYS A 47 12.21 4.03 27.01
N VAL A 48 11.72 3.96 28.25
CA VAL A 48 11.13 5.12 28.94
C VAL A 48 12.21 6.18 29.21
N LYS A 49 13.43 5.78 29.58
CA LYS A 49 14.55 6.71 29.72
C LYS A 49 14.86 7.41 28.39
N ILE A 50 14.92 6.68 27.29
CA ILE A 50 15.16 7.24 25.96
C ILE A 50 14.06 8.24 25.58
N LEU A 51 12.79 7.90 25.80
CA LEU A 51 11.66 8.79 25.51
C LEU A 51 11.73 10.10 26.30
N GLN A 52 12.04 10.00 27.60
CA GLN A 52 12.17 11.19 28.45
C GLN A 52 13.35 12.07 28.05
N LEU A 53 14.49 11.48 27.69
CA LEU A 53 15.63 12.23 27.16
C LEU A 53 15.33 12.92 25.83
N LEU A 54 14.61 12.24 24.94
CA LEU A 54 14.17 12.82 23.67
C LEU A 54 13.23 14.01 23.89
N ARG A 55 12.32 13.95 24.87
CA ARG A 55 11.48 15.11 25.26
C ARG A 55 12.31 16.27 25.80
N ILE A 56 13.36 16.00 26.59
CA ILE A 56 14.27 17.05 27.08
C ILE A 56 14.95 17.76 25.90
N THR A 57 15.47 17.01 24.93
CA THR A 57 16.13 17.57 23.74
C THR A 57 15.17 18.23 22.76
N LEU A 58 13.88 17.82 22.77
CA LEU A 58 12.83 18.48 21.99
C LEU A 58 12.49 19.86 22.54
N ASN A 59 12.52 20.02 23.87
CA ASN A 59 12.25 21.30 24.53
C ASN A 59 13.48 22.23 24.56
N ASP A 60 14.70 21.67 24.50
CA ASP A 60 15.94 22.42 24.52
C ASP A 60 17.00 21.78 23.61
N GLU A 61 17.06 22.27 22.36
CA GLU A 61 17.99 21.79 21.34
C GLU A 61 19.47 21.95 21.75
N LYS A 62 19.79 22.89 22.65
CA LYS A 62 21.17 23.09 23.12
C LYS A 62 21.69 21.89 23.91
N LYS A 63 20.81 21.01 24.39
CA LYS A 63 21.16 19.78 25.09
C LYS A 63 21.43 18.60 24.15
N ILE A 64 21.14 18.69 22.86
CA ILE A 64 21.39 17.61 21.89
C ILE A 64 22.86 17.15 21.92
N PRO A 65 23.87 18.05 21.89
CA PRO A 65 25.29 17.66 21.95
C PRO A 65 25.70 17.05 23.30
N GLU A 66 24.99 17.36 24.39
CA GLU A 66 25.26 16.86 25.74
C GLU A 66 24.64 15.47 25.97
N ILE A 67 23.41 15.28 25.51
CA ILE A 67 22.61 14.06 25.72
C ILE A 67 22.88 13.01 24.63
N GLY A 68 23.12 13.44 23.38
CA GLY A 68 23.38 12.53 22.26
C GLY A 68 22.11 11.93 21.64
N LEU A 69 20.98 12.63 21.71
CA LEU A 69 19.67 12.24 21.15
C LEU A 69 18.93 13.45 20.57
N ALA A 70 18.14 13.25 19.51
CA ALA A 70 17.16 14.23 19.02
C ALA A 70 16.11 13.56 18.12
N TRP A 71 14.85 13.99 18.19
CA TRP A 71 13.84 13.57 17.21
C TRP A 71 14.14 14.17 15.83
N CYS A 72 13.83 13.42 14.77
CA CYS A 72 13.76 13.94 13.40
C CYS A 72 12.41 14.64 13.19
N ASP A 73 12.31 15.47 12.16
CA ASP A 73 11.11 16.27 11.84
C ASP A 73 9.86 15.42 11.58
N ASP A 74 10.02 14.14 11.24
CA ASP A 74 8.89 13.23 11.01
C ASP A 74 8.25 12.71 12.30
N GLY A 75 8.88 12.89 13.45
CA GLY A 75 8.41 12.42 14.75
C GLY A 75 8.47 10.90 14.96
N PHE A 76 8.88 10.10 13.96
CA PHE A 76 8.98 8.64 14.06
C PHE A 76 10.43 8.17 14.18
N HIS A 77 11.36 8.92 13.61
CA HIS A 77 12.79 8.66 13.66
C HIS A 77 13.48 9.58 14.67
N PHE A 78 14.56 9.11 15.27
CA PHE A 78 15.44 9.93 16.09
C PHE A 78 16.90 9.63 15.76
N ILE A 79 17.77 10.62 15.90
CA ILE A 79 19.21 10.41 15.80
C ILE A 79 19.80 10.13 17.18
N CYS A 80 20.84 9.30 17.22
CA CYS A 80 21.54 8.95 18.44
C CYS A 80 23.05 8.84 18.21
N ASN A 81 23.84 9.49 19.07
CA ASN A 81 25.26 9.19 19.23
C ASN A 81 25.44 8.32 20.48
N SER A 82 25.66 7.02 20.27
CA SER A 82 25.75 6.03 21.35
C SER A 82 26.89 6.28 22.35
N GLN A 83 27.94 7.01 21.95
CA GLN A 83 29.06 7.36 22.84
C GLN A 83 28.67 8.49 23.80
N ILE A 84 28.06 9.56 23.27
CA ILE A 84 27.58 10.71 24.06
C ILE A 84 26.48 10.25 25.02
N LEU A 85 25.48 9.53 24.50
CA LEU A 85 24.39 8.99 25.31
C LEU A 85 24.90 8.00 26.37
N GLY A 86 25.88 7.17 26.02
CA GLY A 86 26.53 6.26 26.95
C GLY A 86 27.18 7.02 28.11
N LYS A 87 27.94 8.07 27.82
CA LYS A 87 28.55 8.94 28.83
C LYS A 87 27.49 9.59 29.72
N TYR A 88 26.41 10.11 29.14
CA TYR A 88 25.30 10.74 29.88
C TYR A 88 24.59 9.77 30.83
N LEU A 89 24.37 8.52 30.40
CA LEU A 89 23.70 7.48 31.18
C LEU A 89 24.66 6.63 32.05
N ASN A 90 25.95 6.94 32.05
CA ASN A 90 27.01 6.13 32.67
C ASN A 90 26.99 4.65 32.21
N LEU A 91 26.86 4.45 30.90
CA LEU A 91 26.88 3.15 30.22
C LEU A 91 27.92 3.16 29.10
N LYS A 92 28.50 1.99 28.81
CA LYS A 92 29.36 1.85 27.63
C LYS A 92 28.54 2.01 26.35
N ALA A 93 29.10 2.61 25.30
CA ALA A 93 28.42 2.76 24.01
C ALA A 93 27.93 1.42 23.44
N ASN A 94 28.70 0.34 23.62
CA ASN A 94 28.27 -1.00 23.22
C ASN A 94 27.01 -1.47 23.98
N SER A 95 26.90 -1.16 25.27
CA SER A 95 25.71 -1.47 26.08
C SER A 95 24.49 -0.68 25.60
N ILE A 96 24.66 0.58 25.20
CA ILE A 96 23.59 1.38 24.58
C ILE A 96 23.10 0.71 23.29
N ASN A 97 24.01 0.31 22.41
CA ASN A 97 23.67 -0.36 21.14
C ASN A 97 23.03 -1.74 21.37
N THR A 98 23.49 -2.47 22.37
CA THR A 98 22.87 -3.74 22.79
C THR A 98 21.45 -3.52 23.30
N ASN A 99 21.22 -2.52 24.17
CA ASN A 99 19.87 -2.19 24.64
C ASN A 99 18.94 -1.77 23.49
N PHE A 100 19.41 -0.94 22.54
CA PHE A 100 18.60 -0.60 21.37
C PHE A 100 18.16 -1.84 20.58
N ARG A 101 19.10 -2.77 20.31
CA ARG A 101 18.77 -4.04 19.63
C ARG A 101 17.81 -4.90 20.44
N ALA A 102 18.03 -5.01 21.76
CA ALA A 102 17.19 -5.77 22.67
C ALA A 102 15.74 -5.23 22.71
N HIS A 103 15.53 -3.97 22.36
CA HIS A 103 14.23 -3.32 22.31
C HIS A 103 13.71 -3.07 20.88
N SER A 104 14.23 -3.81 19.88
CA SER A 104 13.79 -3.74 18.48
C SER A 104 13.99 -2.38 17.79
N PHE A 105 14.95 -1.56 18.25
CA PHE A 105 15.33 -0.36 17.52
C PHE A 105 16.33 -0.71 16.41
N GLN A 106 15.99 -0.34 15.18
CA GLN A 106 16.87 -0.50 14.03
C GLN A 106 17.58 0.81 13.69
N ILE A 107 18.69 0.70 12.95
CA ILE A 107 19.38 1.85 12.36
C ILE A 107 18.75 2.09 11.00
N GLY A 108 18.22 3.29 10.77
CA GLY A 108 17.70 3.70 9.47
C GLY A 108 18.81 4.13 8.51
N ASN A 109 18.46 4.22 7.23
CA ASN A 109 19.36 4.70 6.17
C ASN A 109 19.41 6.23 6.19
N ALA A 110 20.27 6.82 7.02
CA ALA A 110 20.64 8.24 6.94
C ALA A 110 22.15 8.35 6.72
N THR A 111 22.55 9.18 5.76
CA THR A 111 23.96 9.54 5.61
C THR A 111 24.35 10.58 6.66
N ALA A 112 25.66 10.70 6.90
CA ALA A 112 26.18 11.70 7.81
C ALA A 112 25.86 13.14 7.34
N ASP A 113 25.79 13.34 6.03
CA ASP A 113 25.46 14.63 5.42
C ASP A 113 23.97 14.97 5.59
N ASP A 114 23.07 13.98 5.52
CA ASP A 114 21.65 14.18 5.81
C ASP A 114 21.44 14.67 7.25
N ILE A 115 22.11 14.02 8.21
CA ILE A 115 22.04 14.41 9.63
C ILE A 115 22.61 15.81 9.83
N LYS A 116 23.75 16.13 9.19
CA LYS A 116 24.37 17.46 9.27
C LYS A 116 23.48 18.55 8.67
N LYS A 117 22.73 18.23 7.61
CA LYS A 117 21.79 19.16 6.98
C LYS A 117 20.62 19.49 7.90
N THR A 118 20.10 18.51 8.64
CA THR A 118 18.94 18.70 9.54
C THR A 118 19.33 19.32 10.88
N PHE A 119 20.43 18.86 11.50
CA PHE A 119 20.79 19.23 12.88
C PHE A 119 22.02 20.15 12.98
N GLY A 120 22.57 20.58 11.85
CA GLY A 120 23.74 21.46 11.80
C GLY A 120 25.03 20.78 12.29
N ASN A 121 25.87 21.55 12.98
CA ASN A 121 27.18 21.10 13.44
C ASN A 121 27.08 20.38 14.79
N LEU A 122 26.81 19.07 14.75
CA LEU A 122 26.89 18.20 15.91
C LEU A 122 28.33 17.70 16.15
N PRO A 123 28.74 17.44 17.41
CA PRO A 123 30.03 16.86 17.71
C PRO A 123 30.11 15.43 17.14
N ASP A 124 31.28 15.08 16.59
CA ASP A 124 31.57 13.71 16.14
C ASP A 124 30.49 13.14 15.18
N TYR A 125 30.20 13.92 14.13
CA TYR A 125 29.11 13.67 13.18
C TYR A 125 29.07 12.25 12.59
N ARG A 126 30.21 11.56 12.49
CA ARG A 126 30.33 10.19 11.94
C ARG A 126 29.64 9.13 12.81
N ASN A 127 29.47 9.40 14.10
CA ASN A 127 28.93 8.46 15.07
C ASN A 127 27.44 8.65 15.37
N TRP A 128 26.79 9.62 14.73
CA TRP A 128 25.34 9.79 14.79
C TRP A 128 24.65 8.81 13.83
N LYS A 129 23.65 8.09 14.34
CA LYS A 129 22.85 7.13 13.58
C LYS A 129 21.37 7.44 13.77
N MET A 130 20.61 7.48 12.68
CA MET A 130 19.16 7.55 12.72
C MET A 130 18.60 6.19 13.16
N ARG A 131 17.59 6.19 14.01
CA ARG A 131 16.96 5.01 14.59
C ARG A 131 15.46 5.16 14.63
N HIS A 132 14.76 4.03 14.57
CA HIS A 132 13.33 3.91 14.81
C HIS A 132 13.03 2.55 15.41
N ASN A 133 11.87 2.40 16.06
CA ASN A 133 11.41 1.10 16.52
C ASN A 133 10.55 0.45 15.44
N ILE A 134 10.91 -0.75 14.99
CA ILE A 134 10.17 -1.43 13.91
C ILE A 134 8.89 -2.12 14.39
N ASN A 135 8.81 -2.46 15.68
CA ASN A 135 7.79 -3.36 16.20
C ASN A 135 6.76 -2.62 17.08
N TYR A 136 7.08 -1.42 17.55
CA TYR A 136 6.27 -0.67 18.50
C TYR A 136 6.19 0.80 18.09
N ALA A 137 5.04 1.42 18.32
CA ALA A 137 4.81 2.84 18.06
C ALA A 137 5.60 3.70 19.08
N PHE A 138 6.90 3.87 18.82
CA PHE A 138 7.79 4.74 19.58
C PHE A 138 8.08 6.00 18.74
N ASN A 139 7.34 7.07 19.01
CA ASN A 139 7.34 8.34 18.28
C ASN A 139 7.30 9.52 19.27
N SER A 140 7.36 10.75 18.75
CA SER A 140 7.38 11.99 19.56
C SER A 140 6.14 12.18 20.43
N SER A 141 5.01 11.58 20.06
CA SER A 141 3.75 11.60 20.82
C SER A 141 3.57 10.41 21.79
N SER A 142 4.47 9.44 21.81
CA SER A 142 4.37 8.27 22.70
C SER A 142 4.31 8.69 24.16
N SER A 143 3.48 8.02 24.95
CA SER A 143 3.42 8.16 26.40
C SER A 143 4.49 7.30 27.10
N ASP A 144 4.76 7.56 28.39
CA ASP A 144 5.66 6.72 29.19
C ASP A 144 5.14 5.27 29.28
N ASN A 145 3.82 5.09 29.28
CA ASN A 145 3.17 3.77 29.27
C ASN A 145 3.45 3.02 27.96
N ASP A 146 3.42 3.70 26.81
CA ASP A 146 3.74 3.09 25.52
C ASP A 146 5.19 2.59 25.48
N ALA A 147 6.12 3.42 25.96
CA ALA A 147 7.53 3.04 26.07
C ALA A 147 7.78 1.93 27.10
N GLU A 148 7.01 1.89 28.20
CA GLU A 148 7.09 0.83 29.21
C GLU A 148 6.60 -0.52 28.65
N ASN A 149 5.68 -0.51 27.69
CA ASN A 149 5.16 -1.72 27.06
C ASN A 149 6.11 -2.34 26.01
N ILE A 150 7.23 -1.68 25.68
CA ILE A 150 8.22 -2.24 24.75
C ILE A 150 9.03 -3.35 25.45
N PRO A 151 8.95 -4.61 24.99
CA PRO A 151 9.66 -5.72 25.60
C PRO A 151 11.18 -5.65 25.35
N CYS A 152 11.93 -6.35 26.20
CA CYS A 152 13.38 -6.55 26.09
C CYS A 152 13.65 -8.01 25.73
N THR A 153 14.22 -8.29 24.56
CA THR A 153 14.41 -9.65 24.04
C THR A 153 15.54 -10.42 24.72
N GLU A 154 16.53 -9.74 25.31
CA GLU A 154 17.75 -10.39 25.84
C GLU A 154 17.57 -11.20 27.14
N LYS A 155 16.42 -11.10 27.82
CA LYS A 155 16.20 -11.82 29.09
C LYS A 155 15.62 -13.24 28.95
N GLN A 156 15.28 -13.71 27.76
CA GLN A 156 14.80 -15.09 27.57
C GLN A 156 15.95 -16.11 27.47
N LYS A 157 16.89 -16.09 28.42
CA LYS A 157 18.11 -16.92 28.30
C LYS A 157 17.96 -18.38 28.72
N ASN A 158 16.84 -18.86 29.30
CA ASN A 158 16.76 -20.25 29.78
C ASN A 158 15.37 -20.94 29.69
N GLY A 159 14.43 -20.42 28.90
CA GLY A 159 13.14 -21.08 28.69
C GLY A 159 13.00 -21.49 27.23
N LEU A 160 13.28 -22.75 26.92
CA LEU A 160 13.09 -23.34 25.60
C LEU A 160 11.58 -23.65 25.38
N GLU A 161 10.72 -22.69 25.66
CA GLU A 161 9.29 -22.73 25.35
C GLU A 161 8.97 -21.62 24.34
N ILE A 162 8.86 -22.03 23.08
CA ILE A 162 8.06 -21.40 22.02
C ILE A 162 8.49 -19.95 21.69
N VAL A 163 9.73 -19.78 21.20
CA VAL A 163 10.07 -18.66 20.31
C VAL A 163 9.78 -19.09 18.86
N THR A 164 8.53 -19.42 18.57
CA THR A 164 8.03 -19.69 17.21
C THR A 164 7.17 -18.54 16.68
N THR A 165 6.96 -17.48 17.47
CA THR A 165 6.01 -16.39 17.16
C THR A 165 6.64 -15.11 16.59
N LEU A 166 7.97 -14.98 16.57
CA LEU A 166 8.63 -13.73 16.10
C LEU A 166 8.91 -13.67 14.59
N ASN A 167 8.71 -14.78 13.86
CA ASN A 167 8.75 -14.80 12.39
C ASN A 167 7.35 -14.74 11.76
N SER A 168 6.30 -14.65 12.57
CA SER A 168 4.94 -14.54 12.06
C SER A 168 4.73 -13.18 11.43
N ILE A 169 4.37 -13.17 10.13
CA ILE A 169 3.93 -11.96 9.43
C ILE A 169 2.67 -11.34 10.05
N PHE A 170 1.93 -12.13 10.84
CA PHE A 170 0.62 -11.77 11.38
C PHE A 170 0.74 -11.00 12.70
N PRO A 171 0.19 -9.78 12.77
CA PRO A 171 0.01 -9.07 14.01
C PRO A 171 -0.88 -9.84 15.00
N PRO A 172 -0.65 -9.71 16.33
CA PRO A 172 -1.46 -10.38 17.34
C PRO A 172 -2.97 -10.06 17.24
N ILE A 173 -3.31 -8.84 16.80
CA ILE A 173 -4.70 -8.43 16.61
C ILE A 173 -5.36 -9.22 15.46
N THR A 174 -4.63 -9.47 14.37
CA THR A 174 -5.08 -10.24 13.22
C THR A 174 -5.27 -11.72 13.60
N VAL A 175 -4.32 -12.30 14.33
CA VAL A 175 -4.43 -13.67 14.84
C VAL A 175 -5.64 -13.82 15.77
N ARG A 176 -5.91 -12.82 16.61
CA ARG A 176 -7.07 -12.82 17.51
C ARG A 176 -8.39 -12.75 16.77
N LEU A 177 -8.49 -11.89 15.76
CA LEU A 177 -9.69 -11.75 14.92
C LEU A 177 -10.05 -13.10 14.27
N LEU A 178 -9.03 -13.83 13.81
CA LEU A 178 -9.18 -15.01 12.95
C LEU A 178 -9.10 -16.35 13.70
N LYS A 179 -9.02 -16.33 15.03
CA LYS A 179 -8.79 -17.52 15.86
C LYS A 179 -9.86 -18.61 15.67
N ASN A 180 -11.08 -18.23 15.29
CA ASN A 180 -12.23 -19.13 15.20
C ASN A 180 -12.52 -19.64 13.78
N GLU A 181 -11.75 -19.22 12.79
CA GLU A 181 -11.99 -19.56 11.39
C GLU A 181 -11.04 -20.65 10.91
N ALA A 182 -11.55 -21.53 10.04
CA ALA A 182 -10.73 -22.56 9.41
C ALA A 182 -9.84 -21.93 8.33
N ASN A 183 -8.53 -21.92 8.58
CA ASN A 183 -7.51 -21.59 7.59
C ASN A 183 -7.47 -20.15 6.99
N PRO A 184 -7.94 -19.08 7.66
CA PRO A 184 -7.86 -17.72 7.09
C PRO A 184 -6.43 -17.17 7.04
N LEU A 185 -5.57 -17.56 8.00
CA LEU A 185 -4.19 -17.08 8.06
C LEU A 185 -3.40 -17.51 6.82
N HIS A 186 -3.58 -18.74 6.38
CA HIS A 186 -2.95 -19.22 5.14
C HIS A 186 -3.45 -18.45 3.91
N GLN A 187 -4.75 -18.13 3.84
CA GLN A 187 -5.29 -17.31 2.75
C GLN A 187 -4.70 -15.89 2.74
N ILE A 188 -4.50 -15.28 3.92
CA ILE A 188 -3.81 -13.99 4.03
C ILE A 188 -2.36 -14.11 3.57
N GLU A 189 -1.66 -15.18 3.96
CA GLU A 189 -0.28 -15.43 3.55
C GLU A 189 -0.17 -15.49 2.03
N VAL A 190 -1.04 -16.28 1.38
CA VAL A 190 -1.11 -16.39 -0.08
C VAL A 190 -1.43 -15.05 -0.73
N LEU A 191 -2.37 -14.28 -0.17
CA LEU A 191 -2.74 -12.95 -0.67
C LEU A 191 -1.58 -11.94 -0.60
N ILE A 192 -0.81 -11.97 0.48
CA ILE A 192 0.25 -11.00 0.79
C ILE A 192 1.62 -11.44 0.24
N ALA A 193 1.83 -12.71 -0.06
CA ALA A 193 3.05 -13.24 -0.67
C ALA A 193 3.50 -12.46 -1.93
N PRO A 194 2.65 -12.20 -2.94
CA PRO A 194 3.07 -11.50 -4.16
C PRO A 194 3.30 -9.99 -3.97
N VAL A 195 2.92 -9.41 -2.83
CA VAL A 195 3.10 -7.99 -2.55
C VAL A 195 4.59 -7.71 -2.27
N LYS A 196 5.24 -6.93 -3.15
CA LYS A 196 6.69 -6.61 -3.09
C LYS A 196 7.03 -5.49 -2.08
N PHE A 197 6.62 -5.66 -0.82
CA PHE A 197 7.00 -4.77 0.28
C PHE A 197 7.74 -5.53 1.38
N SER A 198 8.40 -4.80 2.29
CA SER A 198 9.13 -5.40 3.41
C SER A 198 8.20 -6.13 4.38
N GLN A 199 8.74 -7.07 5.16
CA GLN A 199 7.96 -7.77 6.19
C GLN A 199 7.39 -6.82 7.24
N VAL A 200 8.15 -5.77 7.61
CA VAL A 200 7.69 -4.71 8.51
C VAL A 200 6.47 -4.00 7.93
N TRP A 201 6.53 -3.64 6.64
CA TRP A 201 5.38 -3.03 5.95
C TRP A 201 4.16 -3.96 5.95
N LYS A 202 4.35 -5.25 5.64
CA LYS A 202 3.26 -6.24 5.60
C LYS A 202 2.59 -6.41 6.97
N HIS A 203 3.39 -6.49 8.03
CA HIS A 203 2.89 -6.54 9.39
C HIS A 203 2.12 -5.26 9.76
N SER A 204 2.66 -4.07 9.48
CA SER A 204 1.97 -2.80 9.72
C SER A 204 0.68 -2.66 8.92
N PHE A 205 0.69 -3.06 7.64
CA PHE A 205 -0.49 -3.08 6.79
C PHE A 205 -1.60 -3.97 7.38
N LEU A 206 -1.26 -5.21 7.77
CA LEU A 206 -2.22 -6.12 8.40
C LEU A 206 -2.76 -5.57 9.71
N SER A 207 -1.90 -4.93 10.52
CA SER A 207 -2.31 -4.34 11.79
C SER A 207 -3.33 -3.22 11.57
N GLN A 208 -3.07 -2.34 10.60
CA GLN A 208 -3.97 -1.24 10.27
C GLN A 208 -5.29 -1.77 9.67
N ALA A 209 -5.23 -2.67 8.68
CA ALA A 209 -6.43 -3.23 8.06
C ALA A 209 -7.29 -4.02 9.06
N THR A 210 -6.68 -4.78 9.98
CA THR A 210 -7.43 -5.43 11.07
C THR A 210 -8.06 -4.40 12.00
N SER A 211 -7.36 -3.32 12.35
CA SER A 211 -7.94 -2.24 13.17
C SER A 211 -9.13 -1.59 12.46
N ASP A 212 -9.03 -1.31 11.17
CA ASP A 212 -10.12 -0.74 10.38
C ASP A 212 -11.33 -1.68 10.31
N TRP A 213 -11.10 -2.96 10.04
CA TRP A 213 -12.15 -3.98 10.06
C TRP A 213 -12.87 -4.01 11.41
N MET A 214 -12.11 -4.06 12.51
CA MET A 214 -12.70 -4.10 13.85
C MET A 214 -13.54 -2.87 14.19
N ARG A 215 -13.28 -1.70 13.58
CA ARG A 215 -14.07 -0.49 13.81
C ARG A 215 -15.50 -0.61 13.31
N PHE A 216 -15.75 -1.28 12.18
CA PHE A 216 -17.10 -1.40 11.61
C PHE A 216 -17.71 -2.81 11.72
N ALA A 217 -16.87 -3.85 11.77
CA ALA A 217 -17.32 -5.24 11.85
C ALA A 217 -17.21 -5.84 13.26
N GLY A 218 -16.52 -5.17 14.18
CA GLY A 218 -16.18 -5.71 15.50
C GLY A 218 -15.32 -6.98 15.36
N THR A 219 -15.73 -8.06 16.03
CA THR A 219 -15.06 -9.37 15.94
C THR A 219 -15.72 -10.32 14.92
N SER A 220 -16.60 -9.80 14.06
CA SER A 220 -17.32 -10.63 13.08
C SER A 220 -16.37 -11.04 11.95
N SER A 221 -16.48 -12.29 11.49
CA SER A 221 -15.72 -12.85 10.36
C SER A 221 -16.20 -12.34 9.00
N ALA A 222 -17.48 -11.96 8.92
CA ALA A 222 -18.10 -11.41 7.73
C ALA A 222 -19.16 -10.36 8.09
N VAL A 223 -19.38 -9.41 7.18
CA VAL A 223 -20.40 -8.36 7.29
C VAL A 223 -21.19 -8.25 6.00
N ASN A 224 -22.41 -7.69 6.07
CA ASN A 224 -23.16 -7.41 4.86
C ASN A 224 -22.43 -6.36 3.98
N SER A 225 -22.46 -6.56 2.67
CA SER A 225 -21.90 -5.66 1.66
C SER A 225 -22.39 -4.20 1.82
N SER A 226 -23.65 -3.98 2.14
CA SER A 226 -24.17 -2.62 2.37
C SER A 226 -23.53 -1.95 3.59
N ASN A 227 -23.29 -2.70 4.67
CA ASN A 227 -22.68 -2.17 5.89
C ASN A 227 -21.24 -1.72 5.65
N ILE A 228 -20.45 -2.49 4.90
CA ILE A 228 -19.07 -2.12 4.57
C ILE A 228 -19.03 -0.92 3.60
N ILE A 229 -19.91 -0.86 2.61
CA ILE A 229 -20.02 0.29 1.70
C ILE A 229 -20.35 1.57 2.49
N ASN A 230 -21.39 1.51 3.33
CA ASN A 230 -21.76 2.63 4.20
C ASN A 230 -20.62 3.05 5.12
N SER A 231 -19.87 2.09 5.66
CA SER A 231 -18.70 2.38 6.49
C SER A 231 -17.61 3.10 5.68
N ILE A 232 -17.28 2.62 4.48
CA ILE A 232 -16.28 3.27 3.62
C ILE A 232 -16.68 4.71 3.29
N ILE A 233 -17.95 4.97 2.97
CA ILE A 233 -18.47 6.31 2.68
C ILE A 233 -18.41 7.21 3.91
N ASN A 234 -18.86 6.70 5.07
CA ASN A 234 -18.93 7.48 6.32
C ASN A 234 -17.54 7.80 6.90
N PHE A 235 -16.55 6.93 6.72
CA PHE A 235 -15.19 7.12 7.20
C PHE A 235 -14.28 7.82 6.18
N ALA A 236 -14.77 8.19 5.00
CA ALA A 236 -14.00 8.89 3.99
C ALA A 236 -13.44 10.22 4.52
N ASP A 237 -12.15 10.45 4.29
CA ASP A 237 -11.45 11.67 4.71
C ASP A 237 -10.64 12.27 3.54
N PRO A 238 -11.03 13.46 3.01
CA PRO A 238 -12.13 14.32 3.47
C PRO A 238 -13.52 13.71 3.27
N ARG A 239 -14.55 14.26 3.93
CA ARG A 239 -15.94 13.77 3.76
C ARG A 239 -16.41 13.97 2.32
N LEU A 240 -17.11 12.98 1.77
CA LEU A 240 -17.71 13.05 0.44
C LEU A 240 -18.97 13.92 0.42
N ASP A 241 -19.21 14.61 -0.70
CA ASP A 241 -20.52 15.17 -1.02
C ASP A 241 -21.50 14.05 -1.44
N GLU A 242 -22.79 14.39 -1.50
CA GLU A 242 -23.87 13.43 -1.77
C GLU A 242 -23.73 12.74 -3.14
N ASN A 243 -23.34 13.47 -4.19
CA ASN A 243 -23.18 12.90 -5.53
C ASN A 243 -21.99 11.94 -5.58
N SER A 244 -20.86 12.34 -4.98
CA SER A 244 -19.68 11.48 -4.88
C SER A 244 -19.97 10.21 -4.06
N ALA A 245 -20.74 10.30 -2.98
CA ALA A 245 -21.16 9.15 -2.18
C ALA A 245 -21.98 8.15 -3.01
N ILE A 246 -22.94 8.62 -3.81
CA ILE A 246 -23.77 7.78 -4.69
C ILE A 246 -22.90 7.06 -5.75
N ILE A 247 -21.94 7.76 -6.35
CA ILE A 247 -21.01 7.17 -7.33
C ILE A 247 -20.17 6.06 -6.67
N VAL A 248 -19.61 6.34 -5.49
CA VAL A 248 -18.81 5.38 -4.72
C VAL A 248 -19.65 4.17 -4.32
N GLU A 249 -20.88 4.38 -3.85
CA GLU A 249 -21.80 3.31 -3.48
C GLU A 249 -22.07 2.35 -4.66
N LYS A 250 -22.40 2.91 -5.84
CA LYS A 250 -22.66 2.12 -7.06
C LYS A 250 -21.43 1.33 -7.48
N ASN A 251 -20.26 1.98 -7.50
CA ASN A 251 -19.02 1.36 -7.96
C ASN A 251 -18.50 0.29 -6.98
N LEU A 252 -18.63 0.51 -5.66
CA LEU A 252 -18.31 -0.52 -4.66
C LEU A 252 -19.31 -1.68 -4.70
N SER A 253 -20.60 -1.41 -4.90
CA SER A 253 -21.64 -2.44 -5.05
C SER A 253 -21.33 -3.34 -6.25
N TYR A 254 -20.95 -2.75 -7.38
CA TYR A 254 -20.47 -3.50 -8.54
C TYR A 254 -19.25 -4.34 -8.17
N PHE A 255 -18.24 -3.74 -7.57
CA PHE A 255 -16.99 -4.42 -7.24
C PHE A 255 -17.19 -5.63 -6.34
N LEU A 256 -17.94 -5.48 -5.25
CA LEU A 256 -18.20 -6.54 -4.28
C LEU A 256 -19.09 -7.65 -4.87
N LYS A 257 -19.98 -7.30 -5.81
CA LYS A 257 -20.82 -8.29 -6.51
C LYS A 257 -20.01 -9.19 -7.44
N TYR A 258 -18.99 -8.64 -8.11
CA TYR A 258 -18.22 -9.34 -9.15
C TYR A 258 -16.82 -9.80 -8.71
N SER A 259 -16.36 -9.45 -7.51
CA SER A 259 -15.01 -9.80 -7.02
C SER A 259 -14.76 -11.29 -6.84
N ASN A 260 -15.81 -12.10 -6.71
CA ASN A 260 -15.72 -13.51 -6.35
C ASN A 260 -15.84 -14.47 -7.54
N CYS A 261 -15.90 -13.97 -8.78
CA CYS A 261 -16.15 -14.78 -9.98
C CYS A 261 -17.38 -15.72 -9.85
N SER A 262 -18.25 -15.46 -8.87
CA SER A 262 -19.45 -16.24 -8.61
C SER A 262 -20.61 -15.55 -9.31
N SER A 263 -21.35 -16.31 -10.11
CA SER A 263 -22.64 -15.85 -10.67
C SER A 263 -23.67 -15.55 -9.59
N GLN A 264 -23.45 -16.04 -8.36
CA GLN A 264 -24.26 -15.74 -7.19
C GLN A 264 -23.75 -14.47 -6.49
N SER A 265 -24.65 -13.52 -6.26
CA SER A 265 -24.37 -12.33 -5.46
C SER A 265 -24.14 -12.75 -4.01
N VAL A 266 -22.89 -12.70 -3.56
CA VAL A 266 -22.58 -12.90 -2.13
C VAL A 266 -22.98 -11.63 -1.39
N SER A 267 -23.97 -11.72 -0.51
CA SER A 267 -24.41 -10.58 0.29
C SER A 267 -23.43 -10.19 1.38
N ASN A 268 -22.54 -11.12 1.77
CA ASN A 268 -21.58 -10.95 2.84
C ASN A 268 -20.14 -10.84 2.30
N VAL A 269 -19.38 -9.93 2.89
CA VAL A 269 -17.96 -9.68 2.62
C VAL A 269 -17.18 -10.15 3.84
N ASN A 270 -16.14 -10.95 3.65
CA ASN A 270 -15.27 -11.41 4.74
C ASN A 270 -14.02 -10.52 4.88
N PHE A 271 -13.22 -10.78 5.91
CA PHE A 271 -11.99 -10.00 6.15
C PHE A 271 -10.97 -10.11 5.00
N ILE A 272 -10.87 -11.25 4.31
CA ILE A 272 -9.96 -11.44 3.16
C ILE A 272 -10.37 -10.55 1.98
N ASP A 273 -11.67 -10.44 1.73
CA ASP A 273 -12.20 -9.57 0.68
C ASP A 273 -11.94 -8.11 0.99
N TYR A 274 -12.03 -7.71 2.26
CA TYR A 274 -11.62 -6.39 2.70
C TYR A 274 -10.11 -6.15 2.55
N LEU A 275 -9.25 -7.12 2.87
CA LEU A 275 -7.80 -6.99 2.63
C LEU A 275 -7.49 -6.79 1.15
N LYS A 276 -8.16 -7.50 0.24
CA LYS A 276 -8.03 -7.29 -1.21
C LYS A 276 -8.45 -5.87 -1.59
N LEU A 277 -9.57 -5.39 -1.05
CA LEU A 277 -10.05 -4.03 -1.28
C LEU A 277 -9.02 -3.01 -0.79
N SER A 278 -8.42 -3.24 0.39
CA SER A 278 -7.43 -2.34 0.95
C SER A 278 -6.11 -2.32 0.17
N LEU A 279 -5.66 -3.47 -0.31
CA LEU A 279 -4.49 -3.56 -1.18
C LEU A 279 -4.70 -2.86 -2.53
N ARG A 280 -5.94 -2.78 -3.02
CA ARG A 280 -6.29 -2.14 -4.29
C ARG A 280 -6.51 -0.63 -4.15
N PHE A 281 -7.22 -0.20 -3.12
CA PHE A 281 -7.77 1.16 -3.03
C PHE A 281 -7.38 1.94 -1.78
N GLY A 282 -6.62 1.34 -0.85
CA GLY A 282 -6.16 1.99 0.38
C GLY A 282 -6.95 1.59 1.62
N PHE A 283 -6.72 2.27 2.74
CA PHE A 283 -7.43 1.99 3.99
C PHE A 283 -8.84 2.57 4.04
N LEU A 284 -9.60 2.26 5.10
CA LEU A 284 -11.01 2.59 5.24
C LEU A 284 -11.34 4.05 4.89
N ASN A 285 -10.48 4.99 5.30
CA ASN A 285 -10.66 6.42 5.07
C ASN A 285 -10.31 6.91 3.66
N ARG A 286 -9.66 6.07 2.84
CA ARG A 286 -9.16 6.42 1.51
C ARG A 286 -9.80 5.65 0.37
N ILE A 287 -10.36 4.46 0.63
CA ILE A 287 -10.99 3.63 -0.41
C ILE A 287 -11.98 4.45 -1.25
N ALA A 288 -12.84 5.23 -0.59
CA ALA A 288 -13.87 6.02 -1.26
C ALA A 288 -13.29 7.02 -2.27
N HIS A 289 -12.22 7.73 -1.88
CA HIS A 289 -11.53 8.69 -2.74
C HIS A 289 -10.80 8.02 -3.90
N THR A 290 -10.13 6.89 -3.66
CA THR A 290 -9.46 6.16 -4.74
C THR A 290 -10.47 5.61 -5.76
N ILE A 291 -11.63 5.13 -5.31
CA ILE A 291 -12.72 4.74 -6.21
C ILE A 291 -13.21 5.95 -7.01
N LEU A 292 -13.36 7.10 -6.35
CA LEU A 292 -13.79 8.34 -6.99
C LEU A 292 -12.81 8.83 -8.08
N GLU A 293 -11.50 8.74 -7.84
CA GLU A 293 -10.46 9.03 -8.83
C GLU A 293 -10.52 8.12 -10.07
N LEU A 294 -11.05 6.91 -9.91
CA LEU A 294 -11.25 5.92 -10.98
C LEU A 294 -12.67 6.01 -11.59
N SER A 295 -13.50 6.93 -11.12
CA SER A 295 -14.90 7.07 -11.51
C SER A 295 -15.10 8.15 -12.57
N ASN A 296 -16.23 8.07 -13.28
CA ASN A 296 -16.68 9.09 -14.21
C ASN A 296 -17.71 10.01 -13.53
N PHE A 297 -17.51 11.32 -13.65
CA PHE A 297 -18.43 12.36 -13.19
C PHE A 297 -19.18 12.98 -14.38
N ASP A 298 -20.10 12.23 -14.97
CA ASP A 298 -21.04 12.83 -15.92
C ASP A 298 -22.20 13.47 -15.14
N SER A 299 -22.09 14.78 -14.88
CA SER A 299 -23.08 15.59 -14.18
C SER A 299 -24.45 15.65 -14.86
N ASN A 300 -24.54 15.26 -16.13
CA ASN A 300 -25.74 15.38 -16.95
C ASN A 300 -26.58 14.09 -17.01
N SER A 301 -26.13 12.96 -16.46
CA SER A 301 -26.91 11.71 -16.49
C SER A 301 -27.92 11.66 -15.35
N SER A 302 -28.99 12.47 -15.46
CA SER A 302 -30.18 12.39 -14.61
C SER A 302 -31.06 11.16 -14.94
N SER A 303 -30.62 10.29 -15.85
CA SER A 303 -31.32 9.06 -16.21
C SER A 303 -31.24 8.03 -15.08
N SER A 304 -32.38 7.76 -14.48
CA SER A 304 -32.66 6.89 -13.33
C SER A 304 -32.42 5.38 -13.52
N SER A 305 -31.57 4.97 -14.47
CA SER A 305 -31.23 3.55 -14.61
C SER A 305 -30.30 3.13 -13.46
N ASN A 306 -30.89 2.51 -12.44
CA ASN A 306 -30.25 2.11 -11.18
C ASN A 306 -29.09 1.09 -11.29
N THR A 307 -28.60 0.75 -12.48
CA THR A 307 -27.70 -0.40 -12.69
C THR A 307 -26.42 -0.10 -13.46
N SER A 308 -26.25 1.10 -14.03
CA SER A 308 -25.01 1.41 -14.74
C SER A 308 -23.89 1.78 -13.77
N VAL A 309 -22.75 1.14 -13.96
CA VAL A 309 -21.51 1.43 -13.24
C VAL A 309 -20.95 2.76 -13.74
N SER A 310 -20.35 3.54 -12.85
CA SER A 310 -19.84 4.88 -13.14
C SER A 310 -18.32 4.93 -13.10
N PHE A 311 -17.61 3.92 -13.61
CA PHE A 311 -16.15 3.98 -13.74
C PHE A 311 -15.73 4.85 -14.94
N ALA A 312 -14.53 5.42 -14.86
CA ALA A 312 -13.93 6.11 -16.00
C ALA A 312 -13.79 5.13 -17.19
N PRO A 313 -14.00 5.58 -18.44
CA PRO A 313 -14.04 4.68 -19.60
C PRO A 313 -12.70 3.96 -19.86
N TRP A 314 -11.60 4.53 -19.37
CA TRP A 314 -10.26 3.94 -19.45
C TRP A 314 -9.97 2.96 -18.30
N PHE A 315 -10.83 2.85 -17.28
CA PHE A 315 -10.65 1.93 -16.16
C PHE A 315 -11.55 0.70 -16.29
N VAL A 316 -10.94 -0.48 -16.27
CA VAL A 316 -11.59 -1.78 -16.35
C VAL A 316 -11.56 -2.42 -14.96
N PRO A 317 -12.69 -2.49 -14.24
CA PRO A 317 -12.76 -3.02 -12.87
C PRO A 317 -12.71 -4.56 -12.81
N SER A 318 -11.85 -5.19 -13.62
CA SER A 318 -11.67 -6.63 -13.71
C SER A 318 -10.18 -6.98 -13.85
N ALA A 319 -9.82 -8.18 -13.41
CA ALA A 319 -8.47 -8.72 -13.62
C ALA A 319 -8.33 -9.43 -14.98
N GLU A 320 -9.44 -9.76 -15.64
CA GLU A 320 -9.46 -10.56 -16.87
C GLU A 320 -8.89 -9.80 -18.07
N GLN A 321 -7.83 -10.35 -18.67
CA GLN A 321 -7.18 -9.77 -19.84
C GLN A 321 -8.11 -9.73 -21.07
N VAL A 322 -8.90 -10.78 -21.28
CA VAL A 322 -9.80 -10.90 -22.44
C VAL A 322 -10.84 -9.78 -22.43
N PHE A 323 -11.47 -9.54 -21.27
CA PHE A 323 -12.44 -8.46 -21.11
C PHE A 323 -11.83 -7.08 -21.36
N ALA A 324 -10.63 -6.83 -20.83
CA ALA A 324 -9.95 -5.55 -21.05
C ALA A 324 -9.54 -5.34 -22.52
N ASN A 325 -9.10 -6.40 -23.22
CA ASN A 325 -8.80 -6.34 -24.65
C ASN A 325 -10.05 -6.07 -25.49
N ASP A 326 -11.19 -6.67 -25.13
CA ASP A 326 -12.47 -6.42 -25.81
C ASP A 326 -12.91 -4.96 -25.66
N ILE A 327 -12.83 -4.39 -24.45
CA ILE A 327 -13.08 -2.96 -24.21
C ILE A 327 -12.13 -2.09 -25.03
N LEU A 328 -10.83 -2.41 -25.00
CA LEU A 328 -9.82 -1.68 -25.76
C LEU A 328 -10.10 -1.72 -27.27
N ASN A 329 -10.55 -2.85 -27.82
CA ASN A 329 -10.86 -2.99 -29.25
C ASN A 329 -12.18 -2.36 -29.67
N ARG A 330 -13.20 -2.37 -28.80
CA ARG A 330 -14.53 -1.77 -29.09
C ARG A 330 -14.55 -0.25 -28.93
N THR A 331 -13.63 0.29 -28.16
CA THR A 331 -13.53 1.73 -27.92
C THR A 331 -12.46 2.37 -28.79
N SER A 332 -12.59 3.68 -28.99
CA SER A 332 -11.55 4.52 -29.62
C SER A 332 -10.35 4.79 -28.71
N LEU A 333 -10.26 4.12 -27.56
CA LEU A 333 -9.17 4.30 -26.62
C LEU A 333 -7.90 3.63 -27.15
N ASP A 334 -6.77 4.31 -26.98
CA ASP A 334 -5.44 3.76 -27.27
C ASP A 334 -4.89 2.94 -26.10
N TRP A 335 -5.46 3.11 -24.91
CA TRP A 335 -5.01 2.46 -23.69
C TRP A 335 -6.16 2.28 -22.68
N VAL A 336 -6.01 1.29 -21.81
CA VAL A 336 -6.89 1.06 -20.65
C VAL A 336 -6.06 0.60 -19.45
N ILE A 337 -6.60 0.78 -18.26
CA ILE A 337 -6.04 0.29 -17.01
C ILE A 337 -6.99 -0.73 -16.42
N LYS A 338 -6.46 -1.87 -16.00
CA LYS A 338 -7.24 -2.93 -15.36
C LYS A 338 -6.59 -3.36 -14.06
N LEU A 339 -7.30 -4.15 -13.25
CA LEU A 339 -6.70 -4.81 -12.10
C LEU A 339 -5.66 -5.85 -12.58
N ALA A 340 -4.53 -5.97 -11.86
CA ALA A 340 -3.60 -7.05 -12.13
C ALA A 340 -4.09 -8.36 -11.49
N GLY A 341 -3.93 -9.47 -12.19
CA GLY A 341 -4.15 -10.81 -11.62
C GLY A 341 -2.94 -11.34 -10.83
N SER A 342 -1.75 -10.78 -11.07
CA SER A 342 -0.49 -11.25 -10.49
C SER A 342 -0.28 -10.83 -9.03
N ALA A 343 -0.78 -9.67 -8.63
CA ALA A 343 -0.72 -9.19 -7.26
C ALA A 343 -1.90 -8.26 -6.94
N PRO A 344 -2.45 -8.31 -5.73
CA PRO A 344 -3.64 -7.53 -5.36
C PRO A 344 -3.39 -6.02 -5.30
N ASN A 345 -2.14 -5.57 -5.13
CA ASN A 345 -1.78 -4.16 -5.07
C ASN A 345 -1.19 -3.64 -6.40
N MET A 346 -1.46 -4.32 -7.51
CA MET A 346 -0.96 -3.96 -8.83
C MET A 346 -2.12 -3.73 -9.80
N TYR A 347 -1.87 -2.83 -10.73
CA TYR A 347 -2.70 -2.57 -11.90
C TYR A 347 -1.91 -2.91 -13.16
N SER A 348 -2.60 -3.26 -14.23
CA SER A 348 -2.01 -3.46 -15.55
C SER A 348 -2.49 -2.34 -16.46
N ILE A 349 -1.55 -1.62 -17.08
CA ILE A 349 -1.84 -0.73 -18.18
C ILE A 349 -1.67 -1.48 -19.49
N LEU A 350 -2.69 -1.46 -20.33
CA LEU A 350 -2.71 -2.04 -21.66
C LEU A 350 -2.71 -0.90 -22.68
N ARG A 351 -1.87 -1.00 -23.71
CA ARG A 351 -1.80 0.00 -24.78
C ARG A 351 -1.78 -0.68 -26.15
N LYS A 352 -2.55 -0.14 -27.10
CA LYS A 352 -2.50 -0.54 -28.50
C LYS A 352 -1.14 -0.16 -29.09
N SER A 353 -0.52 -1.13 -29.75
CA SER A 353 0.60 -0.96 -30.67
C SER A 353 0.14 -1.37 -32.07
N GLU A 354 0.91 -1.06 -33.10
CA GLU A 354 0.56 -1.31 -34.52
C GLU A 354 0.16 -2.76 -34.80
N HIS A 355 0.73 -3.71 -34.06
CA HIS A 355 0.54 -5.13 -34.29
C HIS A 355 0.06 -5.92 -33.07
N ASN A 356 0.11 -5.35 -31.88
CA ASN A 356 -0.14 -6.06 -30.63
C ASN A 356 -0.66 -5.14 -29.52
N VAL A 357 -1.17 -5.72 -28.43
CA VAL A 357 -1.40 -5.00 -27.18
C VAL A 357 -0.16 -5.20 -26.29
N ILE A 358 0.48 -4.10 -25.91
CA ILE A 358 1.58 -4.13 -24.93
C ILE A 358 1.03 -3.89 -23.54
N SER A 359 1.67 -4.46 -22.52
CA SER A 359 1.25 -4.33 -21.12
C SER A 359 2.42 -3.94 -20.23
N SER A 360 2.16 -3.09 -19.24
CA SER A 360 3.06 -2.83 -18.11
C SER A 360 2.30 -2.85 -16.79
N HIS A 361 3.02 -2.74 -15.67
CA HIS A 361 2.44 -2.81 -14.34
C HIS A 361 2.64 -1.52 -13.55
N ILE A 362 1.60 -1.13 -12.83
CA ILE A 362 1.61 -0.01 -11.90
C ILE A 362 1.44 -0.59 -10.50
N THR A 363 2.36 -0.27 -9.59
CA THR A 363 2.30 -0.68 -8.19
C THR A 363 1.57 0.39 -7.39
N PHE A 364 0.53 -0.02 -6.67
CA PHE A 364 -0.17 0.79 -5.69
C PHE A 364 0.34 0.46 -4.27
N ASN A 365 0.69 1.49 -3.52
CA ASN A 365 1.09 1.42 -2.13
C ASN A 365 -0.02 2.00 -1.25
N PRO A 366 -0.81 1.17 -0.53
CA PRO A 366 -1.87 1.67 0.35
C PRO A 366 -1.36 2.41 1.58
N MET A 367 -0.07 2.30 1.90
CA MET A 367 0.54 2.90 3.09
C MET A 367 1.88 3.58 2.73
N PRO A 368 1.85 4.62 1.87
CA PRO A 368 3.07 5.23 1.38
C PRO A 368 3.67 6.15 2.45
N MET A 369 4.99 6.09 2.63
CA MET A 369 5.70 6.95 3.60
C MET A 369 5.64 8.44 3.22
N LYS A 370 5.51 8.70 1.91
CA LYS A 370 5.26 10.01 1.33
C LYS A 370 4.12 9.91 0.33
N PRO A 371 3.22 10.89 0.22
CA PRO A 371 2.05 10.79 -0.66
C PRO A 371 2.39 10.46 -2.13
N ASP A 372 3.48 11.01 -2.65
CA ASP A 372 3.99 10.82 -4.01
C ASP A 372 4.47 9.39 -4.32
N LEU A 373 4.56 8.51 -3.33
CA LEU A 373 4.92 7.09 -3.48
C LEU A 373 3.69 6.17 -3.54
N ARG A 374 2.48 6.72 -3.69
CA ARG A 374 1.23 5.94 -3.71
C ARG A 374 1.09 5.10 -4.98
N LEU A 375 1.36 5.70 -6.14
CA LEU A 375 1.36 5.02 -7.44
C LEU A 375 2.80 5.04 -7.97
N SER A 376 3.29 3.91 -8.46
CA SER A 376 4.64 3.83 -9.01
C SER A 376 4.76 2.88 -10.19
N ILE A 377 5.68 3.18 -11.09
CA ILE A 377 6.07 2.32 -12.21
C ILE A 377 7.60 2.29 -12.31
N GLU A 378 8.15 1.10 -12.57
CA GLU A 378 9.58 0.90 -12.77
C GLU A 378 9.92 1.15 -14.25
N ALA A 379 10.74 2.18 -14.51
CA ALA A 379 11.21 2.50 -15.86
C ALA A 379 12.36 1.57 -16.28
N ALA A 380 12.68 1.55 -17.59
CA ALA A 380 13.69 0.67 -18.20
C ALA A 380 15.16 0.86 -17.73
N GLY A 381 15.40 1.64 -16.67
CA GLY A 381 16.70 1.80 -16.01
C GLY A 381 16.65 1.58 -14.50
N GLY A 382 15.58 0.97 -13.97
CA GLY A 382 15.38 0.77 -12.53
C GLY A 382 14.95 2.03 -11.76
N ASN A 383 14.78 3.16 -12.46
CA ASN A 383 14.22 4.37 -11.86
C ASN A 383 12.72 4.17 -11.62
N ASN A 384 12.28 4.41 -10.38
CA ASN A 384 10.84 4.43 -10.06
C ASN A 384 10.29 5.83 -10.30
N LEU A 385 9.28 5.93 -11.16
CA LEU A 385 8.48 7.13 -11.34
C LEU A 385 7.21 6.98 -10.51
N SER A 386 6.79 8.02 -9.80
CA SER A 386 5.69 7.92 -8.85
C SER A 386 4.89 9.21 -8.69
N GLU A 387 3.61 9.09 -8.35
CA GLU A 387 2.69 10.20 -8.05
C GLU A 387 1.68 9.82 -6.95
N GLU A 388 1.00 10.82 -6.40
CA GLU A 388 0.04 10.63 -5.30
C GLU A 388 -1.37 10.23 -5.73
N SER A 389 -1.79 10.56 -6.95
CA SER A 389 -3.16 10.34 -7.46
C SER A 389 -3.16 9.92 -8.92
N TRP A 390 -4.27 9.31 -9.36
CA TRP A 390 -4.33 8.68 -10.69
C TRP A 390 -4.15 9.69 -11.83
N GLU A 391 -4.87 10.80 -11.84
CA GLU A 391 -4.81 11.75 -12.97
C GLU A 391 -3.40 12.32 -13.22
N PRO A 392 -2.67 12.87 -12.22
CA PRO A 392 -1.26 13.26 -12.38
C PRO A 392 -0.35 12.10 -12.78
N PHE A 393 -0.57 10.90 -12.22
CA PHE A 393 0.21 9.73 -12.62
C PHE A 393 0.02 9.40 -14.11
N LEU A 394 -1.21 9.42 -14.61
CA LEU A 394 -1.49 9.12 -16.02
C LEU A 394 -1.00 10.20 -16.97
N SER A 395 -1.21 11.46 -16.61
CA SER A 395 -0.85 12.60 -17.47
C SER A 395 0.65 12.94 -17.40
N ASN A 396 1.20 13.14 -16.21
CA ASN A 396 2.57 13.63 -16.03
C ASN A 396 3.61 12.51 -16.11
N VAL A 397 3.34 11.35 -15.50
CA VAL A 397 4.31 10.23 -15.46
C VAL A 397 4.22 9.39 -16.71
N LEU A 398 3.03 9.01 -17.15
CA LEU A 398 2.85 8.14 -18.32
C LEU A 398 2.67 8.90 -19.64
N GLY A 399 2.46 10.23 -19.60
CA GLY A 399 2.26 11.03 -20.81
C GLY A 399 0.96 10.70 -21.56
N LEU A 400 -0.04 10.15 -20.87
CA LEU A 400 -1.29 9.70 -21.48
C LEU A 400 -2.29 10.85 -21.53
N LYS A 401 -2.97 10.98 -22.69
CA LYS A 401 -4.12 11.85 -22.80
C LYS A 401 -5.31 11.15 -22.16
N ILE A 402 -5.78 11.67 -21.03
CA ILE A 402 -6.99 11.18 -20.37
C ILE A 402 -8.18 11.59 -21.25
N PRO A 403 -8.99 10.63 -21.73
CA PRO A 403 -10.19 10.94 -22.50
C PRO A 403 -11.10 11.85 -21.66
N THR A 404 -11.30 13.09 -22.11
CA THR A 404 -12.39 13.93 -21.64
C THR A 404 -13.71 13.22 -21.90
N THR A 405 -14.67 13.39 -20.99
CA THR A 405 -16.01 12.77 -20.82
C THR A 405 -16.97 12.76 -22.00
N GLN A 406 -16.48 12.71 -23.23
CA GLN A 406 -17.29 12.30 -24.36
C GLN A 406 -17.62 10.82 -24.15
N THR A 407 -18.84 10.57 -23.69
CA THR A 407 -19.41 9.24 -23.54
C THR A 407 -19.13 8.51 -24.86
N PRO A 408 -18.33 7.42 -24.86
CA PRO A 408 -18.10 6.70 -26.09
C PRO A 408 -19.47 6.29 -26.62
N VAL A 409 -19.76 6.65 -27.87
CA VAL A 409 -20.96 6.16 -28.55
C VAL A 409 -20.72 4.67 -28.76
N ILE A 410 -21.05 3.87 -27.74
CA ILE A 410 -21.05 2.42 -27.85
C ILE A 410 -22.22 2.12 -28.78
N ASN A 411 -21.91 1.90 -30.05
CA ASN A 411 -22.84 1.30 -30.99
C ASN A 411 -23.10 -0.12 -30.50
N HIS A 412 -23.99 -0.27 -29.53
CA HIS A 412 -24.52 -1.56 -29.15
C HIS A 412 -25.21 -2.12 -30.39
N GLN A 413 -24.56 -3.04 -31.10
CA GLN A 413 -25.28 -3.94 -31.98
C GLN A 413 -26.30 -4.65 -31.08
N SER A 414 -27.59 -4.37 -31.31
CA SER A 414 -28.66 -5.02 -30.58
C SER A 414 -28.50 -6.52 -30.80
N VAL A 415 -28.15 -7.25 -29.74
CA VAL A 415 -28.14 -8.71 -29.79
C VAL A 415 -29.59 -9.14 -29.82
N GLU A 416 -30.09 -9.48 -31.00
CA GLU A 416 -31.41 -10.06 -31.16
C GLU A 416 -31.39 -11.44 -30.49
N HIS A 417 -32.18 -11.60 -29.43
CA HIS A 417 -32.26 -12.86 -28.71
C HIS A 417 -33.15 -13.82 -29.49
N VAL A 418 -32.54 -14.60 -30.38
CA VAL A 418 -33.25 -15.55 -31.23
C VAL A 418 -33.57 -16.83 -30.43
N PRO A 419 -34.82 -17.32 -30.39
CA PRO A 419 -35.16 -18.61 -29.79
C PRO A 419 -34.31 -19.75 -30.37
N MET A 420 -33.97 -20.75 -29.53
CA MET A 420 -33.09 -21.86 -29.93
C MET A 420 -33.60 -22.61 -31.17
N ASP A 421 -34.92 -22.72 -31.34
CA ASP A 421 -35.50 -23.37 -32.53
C ASP A 421 -35.28 -22.57 -33.82
N GLN A 422 -35.14 -21.24 -33.75
CA GLN A 422 -34.76 -20.40 -34.88
C GLN A 422 -33.25 -20.45 -35.14
N PHE A 423 -32.43 -20.58 -34.09
CA PHE A 423 -30.98 -20.79 -34.22
C PHE A 423 -30.63 -22.14 -34.89
N LEU A 424 -31.45 -23.17 -34.63
CA LEU A 424 -31.31 -24.49 -35.25
C LEU A 424 -31.84 -24.53 -36.70
N LYS A 425 -32.72 -23.61 -37.09
CA LYS A 425 -33.28 -23.51 -38.45
C LYS A 425 -32.37 -22.77 -39.42
N THR A 426 -31.42 -21.97 -38.93
CA THR A 426 -30.56 -21.12 -39.76
C THR A 426 -29.32 -21.81 -40.33
N ASN A 427 -29.10 -23.11 -40.12
CA ASN A 427 -28.04 -23.85 -40.83
C ASN A 427 -28.29 -25.36 -40.99
N PRO A 428 -29.19 -25.80 -41.90
CA PRO A 428 -29.33 -27.21 -42.26
C PRO A 428 -28.23 -27.72 -43.21
N GLU A 429 -27.50 -26.84 -43.91
CA GLU A 429 -26.63 -27.26 -45.03
C GLU A 429 -25.15 -27.53 -44.67
N GLN A 430 -24.70 -27.25 -43.44
CA GLN A 430 -23.30 -27.47 -43.04
C GLN A 430 -23.06 -28.68 -42.12
N SER A 431 -24.10 -29.35 -41.63
CA SER A 431 -23.96 -30.47 -40.68
C SER A 431 -23.99 -31.87 -41.31
N ALA A 432 -24.14 -31.99 -42.64
CA ALA A 432 -24.31 -33.29 -43.30
C ALA A 432 -23.02 -34.08 -43.60
N ASN A 433 -21.81 -33.53 -43.41
CA ASN A 433 -20.57 -34.17 -43.90
C ASN A 433 -19.54 -34.62 -42.85
N THR A 434 -19.89 -34.69 -41.56
CA THR A 434 -18.92 -35.21 -40.56
C THR A 434 -19.58 -36.19 -39.59
N TYR A 435 -19.90 -37.38 -40.07
CA TYR A 435 -19.93 -38.58 -39.24
C TYR A 435 -18.98 -39.60 -39.85
N VAL A 436 -17.74 -39.58 -39.35
CA VAL A 436 -16.77 -40.66 -39.56
C VAL A 436 -17.26 -41.86 -38.73
N GLN A 437 -17.43 -43.00 -39.40
CA GLN A 437 -17.73 -44.31 -38.81
C GLN A 437 -16.74 -44.62 -37.67
N ALA A 438 -17.28 -44.90 -36.48
CA ALA A 438 -16.56 -45.60 -35.43
C ALA A 438 -16.83 -47.11 -35.56
N ASP A 439 -15.76 -47.89 -35.69
CA ASP A 439 -15.82 -49.35 -35.71
C ASP A 439 -16.26 -49.93 -34.35
N PRO A 440 -16.98 -51.07 -34.35
CA PRO A 440 -17.43 -51.70 -33.12
C PRO A 440 -16.32 -52.53 -32.46
N ILE A 441 -15.97 -52.18 -31.21
CA ILE A 441 -15.14 -52.99 -30.34
C ILE A 441 -15.95 -54.20 -29.84
N GLN A 442 -15.46 -55.40 -30.14
CA GLN A 442 -15.95 -56.67 -29.62
C GLN A 442 -15.62 -56.81 -28.12
N ASN A 443 -16.65 -57.10 -27.32
CA ASN A 443 -16.52 -57.56 -25.95
C ASN A 443 -16.19 -59.06 -25.94
N SER A 444 -15.08 -59.43 -25.29
CA SER A 444 -14.86 -60.79 -24.79
C SER A 444 -14.72 -60.76 -23.27
N SER A 445 -15.69 -61.38 -22.63
CA SER A 445 -15.79 -61.73 -21.22
C SER A 445 -14.73 -62.76 -20.78
N THR A 446 -14.19 -62.59 -19.58
CA THR A 446 -13.77 -63.71 -18.72
C THR A 446 -13.89 -63.33 -17.25
N GLU A 447 -14.46 -64.28 -16.50
CA GLU A 447 -14.82 -64.27 -15.08
C GLU A 447 -13.63 -64.52 -14.12
N ASN A 448 -13.90 -64.30 -12.82
CA ASN A 448 -13.31 -64.93 -11.63
C ASN A 448 -11.85 -64.51 -11.29
N THR A 449 -11.43 -64.28 -10.04
CA THR A 449 -11.76 -64.96 -8.78
C THR A 449 -11.22 -64.13 -7.60
N ALA A 450 -11.81 -64.31 -6.42
CA ALA A 450 -11.32 -63.79 -5.14
C ALA A 450 -10.06 -64.51 -4.63
N SER A 451 -9.19 -63.84 -3.86
CA SER A 451 -8.70 -64.27 -2.53
C SER A 451 -7.47 -63.48 -2.03
N ASN A 452 -7.59 -63.01 -0.78
CA ASN A 452 -6.68 -63.01 0.38
C ASN A 452 -5.14 -62.92 0.28
N HIS A 453 -4.61 -62.31 1.37
CA HIS A 453 -3.26 -62.35 1.95
C HIS A 453 -2.20 -61.48 1.26
N SER A 454 -1.22 -60.87 1.93
CA SER A 454 -0.88 -60.61 3.34
C SER A 454 0.36 -59.71 3.32
N ASN A 455 0.63 -59.00 4.43
CA ASN A 455 1.89 -58.37 4.86
C ASN A 455 3.18 -58.74 4.10
N ILE A 456 4.08 -57.76 3.92
CA ILE A 456 5.43 -57.73 4.50
C ILE A 456 6.12 -56.40 4.16
N ASP A 457 6.94 -55.99 5.13
CA ASP A 457 7.71 -54.78 5.31
C ASP A 457 8.86 -54.52 4.30
N ASP A 458 9.37 -53.30 4.45
CA ASP A 458 10.78 -52.89 4.40
C ASP A 458 11.47 -52.50 3.08
N ASP A 459 12.11 -51.34 3.23
CA ASP A 459 13.42 -50.93 2.74
C ASP A 459 13.59 -49.93 1.57
N ILE A 460 14.01 -48.73 2.01
CA ILE A 460 15.27 -48.04 1.68
C ILE A 460 15.41 -47.33 0.31
N PHE A 461 15.59 -46.01 0.43
CA PHE A 461 16.42 -45.05 -0.33
C PHE A 461 16.58 -45.19 -1.85
N ILE A 462 16.33 -44.08 -2.57
CA ILE A 462 17.37 -43.19 -3.13
C ILE A 462 16.67 -41.98 -3.81
N SER A 463 17.08 -40.77 -3.45
CA SER A 463 16.75 -39.53 -4.17
C SER A 463 17.55 -39.43 -5.48
N PRO A 464 16.99 -38.85 -6.55
CA PRO A 464 17.79 -38.25 -7.60
C PRO A 464 17.87 -36.72 -7.44
N VAL A 465 19.12 -36.26 -7.42
CA VAL A 465 19.57 -34.87 -7.61
C VAL A 465 19.16 -34.37 -9.02
N PRO A 466 18.77 -33.10 -9.20
CA PRO A 466 18.40 -32.55 -10.50
C PRO A 466 19.63 -32.16 -11.33
N PRO A 467 19.58 -32.26 -12.68
CA PRO A 467 20.66 -31.79 -13.53
C PRO A 467 20.61 -30.26 -13.71
N GLU A 468 21.78 -29.66 -13.54
CA GLU A 468 22.15 -28.30 -13.93
C GLU A 468 21.83 -28.05 -15.41
N PHE A 469 21.16 -26.93 -15.71
CA PHE A 469 21.10 -26.39 -17.07
C PHE A 469 21.83 -25.05 -17.11
N SER A 470 22.92 -25.06 -17.86
CA SER A 470 23.79 -23.93 -18.16
C SER A 470 23.19 -23.06 -19.26
N LEU A 471 23.19 -21.75 -19.01
CA LEU A 471 22.92 -20.67 -19.95
C LEU A 471 24.08 -20.54 -20.95
N SER A 472 23.80 -20.62 -22.25
CA SER A 472 24.58 -19.85 -23.22
C SER A 472 23.84 -19.63 -24.55
N GLN A 473 23.94 -18.36 -24.98
CA GLN A 473 23.90 -17.82 -26.35
C GLN A 473 22.59 -17.32 -26.98
N MET A 474 22.80 -16.22 -27.73
CA MET A 474 21.92 -15.50 -28.68
C MET A 474 21.02 -14.42 -28.05
N TYR A 475 21.05 -13.12 -28.38
CA TYR A 475 21.49 -12.40 -29.60
C TYR A 475 22.11 -11.02 -29.26
N THR A 476 23.13 -10.64 -30.03
CA THR A 476 23.67 -9.28 -30.17
C THR A 476 23.17 -8.64 -31.47
N SER A 477 22.54 -7.48 -31.37
CA SER A 477 22.35 -6.46 -32.42
C SER A 477 21.87 -5.22 -31.69
N GLY A 478 22.42 -4.01 -31.77
CA GLY A 478 23.19 -3.34 -32.81
C GLY A 478 22.89 -1.86 -32.57
N LEU A 479 23.74 -1.16 -31.83
CA LEU A 479 23.62 0.26 -31.53
C LEU A 479 24.31 1.04 -32.66
N SER A 480 23.55 1.88 -33.36
CA SER A 480 24.12 2.93 -34.22
C SER A 480 24.13 4.25 -33.47
N GLU A 481 25.32 4.83 -33.39
CA GLU A 481 25.64 6.15 -32.87
C GLU A 481 24.95 7.25 -33.68
N GLY A 482 24.43 8.25 -32.98
CA GLY A 482 23.79 9.43 -33.55
C GLY A 482 24.11 10.68 -32.74
N GLN A 483 25.26 11.25 -33.07
CA GLN A 483 25.78 12.62 -32.89
C GLN A 483 25.08 13.62 -31.96
N TRP A 484 25.95 14.23 -31.16
CA TRP A 484 25.77 15.46 -30.41
C TRP A 484 25.57 16.67 -31.34
N SER A 485 24.62 17.54 -31.00
CA SER A 485 24.60 18.92 -31.52
C SER A 485 24.21 19.92 -30.42
N GLN A 486 25.25 20.58 -29.93
CA GLN A 486 25.39 22.00 -29.59
C GLN A 486 24.18 22.81 -29.10
N THR A 487 24.35 23.22 -27.84
CA THR A 487 23.99 24.47 -27.19
C THR A 487 23.93 25.69 -28.13
N VAL A 488 22.81 26.41 -28.10
CA VAL A 488 22.74 27.85 -28.44
C VAL A 488 22.08 28.58 -27.28
N HIS A 489 22.86 29.43 -26.63
CA HIS A 489 22.40 30.48 -25.73
C HIS A 489 21.81 31.62 -26.55
N THR A 490 20.59 32.04 -26.22
CA THR A 490 20.14 33.42 -26.42
C THR A 490 19.40 33.87 -25.18
N GLY A 491 20.02 34.80 -24.46
CA GLY A 491 19.39 35.53 -23.38
C GLY A 491 18.40 36.56 -23.90
N MET A 492 17.36 36.82 -23.11
CA MET A 492 16.60 38.05 -23.18
C MET A 492 16.42 38.59 -21.76
N THR A 493 16.91 39.80 -21.58
CA THR A 493 16.73 40.68 -20.43
C THR A 493 15.28 41.21 -20.35
N PRO A 494 14.82 41.67 -19.17
CA PRO A 494 13.45 42.13 -18.97
C PRO A 494 13.34 43.64 -19.21
N ASP A 495 12.31 44.05 -19.95
CA ASP A 495 11.91 45.46 -20.02
C ASP A 495 10.84 45.79 -18.96
N LEU A 496 11.16 46.86 -18.24
CA LEU A 496 10.36 47.64 -17.32
C LEU A 496 9.47 48.64 -18.08
N PHE A 497 8.53 49.24 -17.33
CA PHE A 497 7.51 50.26 -17.67
C PHE A 497 6.17 49.66 -18.15
N GLY A 498 5.02 50.03 -17.61
CA GLY A 498 4.70 51.11 -16.70
C GLY A 498 3.25 51.05 -16.22
N SER A 499 3.06 51.62 -15.04
CA SER A 499 1.81 52.02 -14.39
C SER A 499 0.75 52.61 -15.32
N GLN A 500 -0.51 52.20 -15.16
CA GLN A 500 -1.65 53.13 -15.06
C GLN A 500 -2.73 52.61 -14.10
N SER A 501 -2.99 53.45 -13.10
CA SER A 501 -4.14 53.47 -12.21
C SER A 501 -5.40 53.89 -12.96
N ILE A 502 -6.51 53.17 -12.79
CA ILE A 502 -7.85 53.75 -12.94
C ILE A 502 -8.73 53.32 -11.76
N HIS A 503 -9.27 54.34 -11.11
CA HIS A 503 -10.24 54.35 -10.03
C HIS A 503 -11.65 53.95 -10.49
N SER A 504 -12.50 53.70 -9.48
CA SER A 504 -13.98 53.65 -9.47
C SER A 504 -14.60 52.27 -9.77
N GLY A 505 -15.59 51.79 -9.02
CA GLY A 505 -16.35 52.41 -7.94
C GLY A 505 -17.07 51.37 -7.09
N LEU A 506 -17.21 51.71 -5.81
CA LEU A 506 -18.17 51.15 -4.88
C LEU A 506 -19.59 51.52 -5.33
N SER A 507 -20.53 50.60 -5.17
CA SER A 507 -21.89 50.95 -4.78
C SER A 507 -22.50 49.81 -3.93
N PRO A 508 -23.36 50.12 -2.94
CA PRO A 508 -23.69 49.23 -1.84
C PRO A 508 -25.02 48.47 -2.02
N ASP A 509 -25.18 47.45 -1.18
CA ASP A 509 -26.39 46.89 -0.57
C ASP A 509 -27.69 46.81 -1.38
N LEU A 510 -28.07 45.56 -1.67
CA LEU A 510 -29.38 44.96 -1.33
C LEU A 510 -29.23 43.45 -1.13
#